data_AF-H2YGN5-F1
#
_entry.id   AF-H2YGN5-F1
#
_cell.length_a   1.000
_cell.length_b   1.000
_cell.length_c   1.000
_cell.angle_alpha   90.00
_cell.angle_beta   90.00
_cell.angle_gamma   90.00
#
_symmetry.space_group_name_H-M   'P 1'
#
loop_
_entity.id
_entity.type
_entity.pdbx_description
1 polymer ?
#
loop_
_entity_poly.entity_id
_entity_poly.type
_entity_poly.pdbx_seq_one_letter_code
_entity_poly.pdbx_strand_id
1 'polypeptide(L)'
;MSSLMTSSPEVTSSPEMTSSASKTPVTPSNKKRFTFDASATHPHNGVMVPFLVLLVKDVYFLNQAISTVQPDGTINFEKLRRLSEILRPLESWKAMSSTYPKNEVLQSFLLHSPVLEDSDLYSISYKREAPTNRFEKQQIKTLKFAQEMKKRKENIAMKTLRRKTV
;
A
#
# COMPACT_ATOMS: atom_id res chain seq x y z
N MET A 1 72.25 -23.11 -19.00
CA MET A 1 70.91 -22.73 -18.50
C MET A 1 70.40 -23.91 -17.71
N SER A 2 70.51 -23.81 -16.39
CA SER A 2 70.67 -24.95 -15.47
C SER A 2 69.40 -25.26 -14.69
N SER A 3 69.36 -26.53 -14.30
CA SER A 3 68.33 -27.31 -13.60
C SER A 3 67.58 -26.67 -12.41
N LEU A 4 66.29 -27.03 -12.34
CA LEU A 4 65.41 -27.32 -11.19
C LEU A 4 65.92 -26.97 -9.77
N MET A 5 65.16 -26.10 -9.09
CA MET A 5 65.19 -25.85 -7.64
C MET A 5 63.86 -26.35 -7.04
N THR A 6 63.85 -27.36 -6.16
CA THR A 6 64.08 -27.39 -4.69
C THR A 6 62.91 -26.86 -3.83
N SER A 7 62.68 -27.59 -2.74
CA SER A 7 61.58 -27.61 -1.77
C SER A 7 61.49 -26.43 -0.78
N SER A 8 60.25 -26.19 -0.27
CA SER A 8 59.74 -25.96 1.12
C SER A 8 60.59 -25.21 2.19
N PRO A 9 60.01 -24.46 3.18
CA PRO A 9 59.11 -25.02 4.23
C PRO A 9 57.99 -24.11 4.83
N GLU A 10 57.18 -24.75 5.69
CA GLU A 10 56.14 -24.25 6.63
C GLU A 10 56.59 -23.13 7.59
N VAL A 11 55.65 -22.28 8.06
CA VAL A 11 55.46 -21.94 9.49
C VAL A 11 53.97 -21.61 9.81
N THR A 12 53.47 -22.30 10.82
CA THR A 12 52.24 -22.24 11.62
C THR A 12 51.84 -20.86 12.21
N SER A 13 50.53 -20.53 12.26
CA SER A 13 49.82 -20.05 13.47
C SER A 13 48.32 -19.75 13.23
N SER A 14 47.45 -20.44 13.97
CA SER A 14 46.05 -20.07 14.30
C SER A 14 46.05 -18.96 15.40
N PRO A 15 44.92 -18.29 15.84
CA PRO A 15 43.51 -18.72 15.82
C PRO A 15 42.43 -17.63 15.55
N GLU A 16 41.17 -18.08 15.66
CA GLU A 16 39.85 -17.43 15.62
C GLU A 16 39.73 -15.99 16.15
N MET A 17 38.83 -15.20 15.56
CA MET A 17 37.87 -14.39 16.33
C MET A 17 36.57 -14.19 15.52
N THR A 18 35.48 -14.54 16.19
CA THR A 18 34.09 -14.32 15.81
C THR A 18 33.80 -12.83 15.61
N SER A 19 33.16 -12.47 14.49
CA SER A 19 32.64 -11.12 14.28
C SER A 19 31.14 -11.21 14.06
N SER A 20 30.43 -10.93 15.15
CA SER A 20 29.02 -10.62 15.22
C SER A 20 28.68 -9.46 14.28
N ALA A 21 28.14 -9.77 13.10
CA ALA A 21 27.51 -8.77 12.26
C ALA A 21 26.18 -8.33 12.91
N SER A 22 26.27 -7.20 13.61
CA SER A 22 25.15 -6.42 14.12
C SER A 22 24.14 -6.15 12.99
N LYS A 23 22.90 -6.59 13.19
CA LYS A 23 21.77 -6.14 12.36
C LYS A 23 21.63 -4.63 12.55
N THR A 24 22.00 -3.88 11.53
CA THR A 24 21.73 -2.45 11.46
C THR A 24 20.21 -2.22 11.50
N PRO A 25 19.71 -1.26 12.31
CA PRO A 25 18.30 -0.91 12.33
C PRO A 25 17.87 -0.41 10.96
N VAL A 26 16.76 -0.96 10.44
CA VAL A 26 16.14 -0.52 9.21
C VAL A 26 15.69 0.93 9.40
N THR A 27 16.46 1.87 8.87
CA THR A 27 16.11 3.29 8.83
C THR A 27 14.83 3.45 8.01
N PRO A 28 13.82 4.18 8.50
CA PRO A 28 12.65 4.48 7.68
C PRO A 28 13.14 5.28 6.48
N SER A 29 12.89 4.74 5.29
CA SER A 29 13.10 5.45 4.04
C SER A 29 12.32 6.76 4.10
N ASN A 30 13.03 7.88 4.33
CA ASN A 30 12.54 9.24 4.14
C ASN A 30 12.31 9.48 2.64
N LYS A 31 11.39 8.71 2.04
CA LYS A 31 10.80 9.05 0.76
C LYS A 31 10.01 10.31 1.03
N LYS A 32 10.61 11.45 0.64
CA LYS A 32 10.05 12.81 0.59
C LYS A 32 8.64 12.85 1.18
N ARG A 33 8.52 13.25 2.44
CA ARG A 33 7.23 13.68 2.99
C ARG A 33 6.72 14.70 1.98
N PHE A 34 5.64 14.39 1.27
CA PHE A 34 5.05 15.31 0.30
C PHE A 34 4.54 16.49 1.12
N THR A 35 5.37 17.52 1.23
CA THR A 35 4.96 18.80 1.75
C THR A 35 4.04 19.39 0.71
N PHE A 36 2.79 19.63 1.10
CA PHE A 36 1.87 20.40 0.29
C PHE A 36 2.49 21.78 0.11
N ASP A 37 3.01 22.04 -1.08
CA ASP A 37 3.54 23.35 -1.42
C ASP A 37 2.35 24.26 -1.76
N ALA A 38 1.89 24.99 -0.74
CA ALA A 38 0.86 26.01 -0.91
C ALA A 38 1.32 27.16 -1.85
N SER A 39 2.62 27.25 -2.16
CA SER A 39 3.16 28.20 -3.14
C SER A 39 3.08 27.68 -4.59
N ALA A 40 2.93 26.36 -4.79
CA ALA A 40 2.74 25.76 -6.11
C ALA A 40 1.29 25.87 -6.60
N THR A 41 0.35 26.18 -5.70
CA THR A 41 -0.99 26.62 -6.10
C THR A 41 -0.89 28.07 -6.53
N HIS A 42 -1.04 28.35 -7.83
CA HIS A 42 -1.56 29.67 -8.23
C HIS A 42 -2.84 29.93 -7.41
N PRO A 43 -3.28 31.19 -7.20
CA PRO A 43 -4.55 31.49 -6.55
C PRO A 43 -5.70 30.87 -7.37
N HIS A 44 -5.92 29.58 -7.15
CA HIS A 44 -6.86 28.76 -7.88
C HIS A 44 -8.09 28.71 -6.99
N ASN A 45 -9.20 29.14 -7.57
CA ASN A 45 -10.55 28.93 -7.10
C ASN A 45 -10.93 27.42 -7.04
N GLY A 46 -10.01 26.54 -6.64
CA GLY A 46 -10.12 25.09 -6.78
C GLY A 46 -10.21 24.35 -5.45
N VAL A 47 -10.97 23.26 -5.43
CA VAL A 47 -10.96 22.30 -4.32
C VAL A 47 -9.64 21.54 -4.35
N MET A 48 -8.93 21.51 -3.23
CA MET A 48 -7.81 20.59 -3.05
C MET A 48 -8.32 19.29 -2.42
N VAL A 49 -8.13 18.17 -3.12
CA VAL A 49 -8.44 16.84 -2.60
C VAL A 49 -7.12 16.16 -2.22
N PRO A 50 -6.84 15.98 -0.92
CA PRO A 50 -5.59 15.37 -0.46
C PRO A 50 -5.58 13.85 -0.70
N PHE A 51 -4.39 13.28 -0.89
CA PHE A 51 -4.19 11.83 -0.81
C PHE A 51 -4.23 11.36 0.64
N LEU A 52 -5.43 11.10 1.17
CA LEU A 52 -5.66 10.73 2.58
C LEU A 52 -4.82 9.53 3.05
N VAL A 53 -4.46 8.61 2.15
CA VAL A 53 -3.60 7.46 2.46
C VAL A 53 -2.24 7.88 3.02
N LEU A 54 -1.67 9.00 2.55
CA LEU A 54 -0.39 9.49 3.08
C LEU A 54 -0.55 10.01 4.51
N LEU A 55 -1.62 10.74 4.78
CA LEU A 55 -1.94 11.20 6.13
C LEU A 55 -2.16 10.03 7.08
N VAL A 56 -2.91 9.01 6.65
CA VAL A 56 -3.16 7.79 7.43
C VAL A 56 -1.85 7.06 7.73
N LYS A 57 -0.93 6.98 6.77
CA LYS A 57 0.40 6.41 6.98
C LYS A 57 1.19 7.19 8.02
N ASP A 58 1.21 8.52 7.94
CA ASP A 58 1.92 9.37 8.90
C ASP A 58 1.37 9.20 10.32
N VAL A 59 0.04 9.14 10.48
CA VAL A 59 -0.64 8.85 11.75
C VAL A 59 -0.26 7.46 12.28
N TYR A 60 -0.30 6.44 11.41
CA TYR A 60 0.05 5.06 11.78
C TYR A 60 1.49 4.96 12.28
N PHE A 61 2.45 5.52 11.53
CA PHE A 61 3.86 5.45 11.92
C PHE A 61 4.15 6.20 13.21
N LEU A 62 3.56 7.38 13.42
CA LEU A 62 3.69 8.10 14.69
C LEU A 62 3.08 7.32 15.84
N ASN A 63 1.93 6.68 15.62
CA ASN A 63 1.26 5.89 16.65
C ASN A 63 2.08 4.67 17.09
N GLN A 64 2.79 4.03 16.15
CA GLN A 64 3.67 2.89 16.43
C GLN A 64 4.98 3.31 17.09
N ALA A 65 5.50 4.50 16.79
CA ALA A 65 6.80 4.95 17.28
C ALA A 65 6.79 5.41 18.75
N ILE A 66 5.63 5.85 19.27
CA ILE A 66 5.53 6.48 20.60
C ILE A 66 4.36 5.86 21.37
N SER A 67 4.58 5.47 22.64
CA SER A 67 3.51 4.94 23.50
C SER A 67 2.47 6.02 23.85
N THR A 68 1.19 5.63 23.91
CA THR A 68 0.09 6.51 24.35
C THR A 68 0.11 6.79 25.85
N VAL A 69 0.67 5.86 26.62
CA VAL A 69 0.80 5.96 28.07
C VAL A 69 2.29 5.93 28.41
N GLN A 70 2.69 6.83 29.28
CA GLN A 70 4.04 6.91 29.80
C GLN A 70 4.29 5.77 30.82
N PRO A 71 5.54 5.46 31.17
CA PRO A 71 5.84 4.41 32.14
C PRO A 71 5.23 4.63 33.53
N ASP A 72 4.90 5.87 33.88
CA ASP A 72 4.25 6.28 35.12
C ASP A 72 2.72 6.09 35.11
N GLY A 73 2.15 5.58 33.99
CA GLY A 73 0.71 5.40 33.83
C GLY A 73 -0.04 6.66 33.36
N THR A 74 0.64 7.79 33.16
CA THR A 74 0.02 9.03 32.69
C THR A 74 -0.09 9.08 31.16
N ILE A 75 -0.97 9.94 30.64
CA ILE A 75 -1.14 10.12 29.20
C ILE A 75 0.08 10.82 28.59
N ASN A 76 0.52 10.34 27.43
CA ASN A 76 1.59 10.99 26.67
C ASN A 76 1.04 12.16 25.83
N PHE A 77 1.05 13.37 26.42
CA PHE A 77 0.61 14.59 25.73
C PHE A 77 1.47 14.97 24.52
N GLU A 78 2.76 14.60 24.50
CA GLU A 78 3.65 14.86 23.37
C GLU A 78 3.22 14.05 22.13
N LYS A 79 2.78 12.80 22.32
CA LYS A 79 2.18 12.01 21.25
C LYS A 79 0.91 12.66 20.71
N LEU A 80 0.02 13.11 21.61
CA LEU A 80 -1.23 13.78 21.23
C LEU A 80 -0.96 15.08 20.45
N ARG A 81 0.01 15.88 20.91
CA ARG A 81 0.43 17.11 20.23
C ARG A 81 0.90 16.83 18.81
N ARG A 82 1.79 15.85 18.61
CA ARG A 82 2.29 15.50 17.27
C ARG A 82 1.19 14.95 16.35
N LEU A 83 0.28 14.14 16.89
CA LEU A 83 -0.89 13.68 16.12
C LEU A 83 -1.76 14.86 15.70
N SER A 84 -2.00 15.82 16.59
CA SER A 84 -2.77 17.02 16.29
C SER A 84 -2.13 17.86 15.18
N GLU A 85 -0.79 17.93 15.14
CA GLU A 85 -0.07 18.67 14.09
C GLU A 85 -0.18 18.00 12.72
N ILE A 86 -0.14 16.65 12.68
CA ILE A 86 -0.37 15.90 11.45
C ILE A 86 -1.80 16.12 10.94
N LEU A 87 -2.79 16.12 11.85
CA LEU A 87 -4.20 16.23 11.49
C LEU A 87 -4.68 17.66 11.22
N ARG A 88 -3.96 18.69 11.69
CA ARG A 88 -4.33 20.11 11.57
C ARG A 88 -4.74 20.54 10.15
N PRO A 89 -4.09 20.10 9.06
CA PRO A 89 -4.51 20.45 7.71
C PRO A 89 -5.91 19.95 7.32
N LEU A 90 -6.45 18.91 7.97
CA LEU A 90 -7.80 18.40 7.67
C LEU A 90 -8.87 19.48 7.83
N GLU A 91 -8.72 20.39 8.79
CA GLU A 91 -9.70 21.44 9.05
C GLU A 91 -9.78 22.43 7.89
N SER A 92 -8.63 22.86 7.37
CA SER A 92 -8.60 23.75 6.20
C SER A 92 -9.11 23.04 4.95
N TRP A 93 -8.82 21.74 4.79
CA TRP A 93 -9.31 20.95 3.66
C TRP A 93 -10.82 20.76 3.67
N LYS A 94 -11.41 20.57 4.85
CA LYS A 94 -12.86 20.48 5.00
C LYS A 94 -13.57 21.82 4.78
N ALA A 95 -12.91 22.93 5.13
CA ALA A 95 -13.47 24.27 4.96
C ALA A 95 -13.43 24.77 3.50
N MET A 96 -12.57 24.20 2.66
CA MET A 96 -12.51 24.57 1.24
C MET A 96 -13.78 24.15 0.50
N SER A 97 -14.50 25.13 -0.03
CA SER A 97 -15.66 24.92 -0.90
C SER A 97 -15.27 24.96 -2.38
N SER A 98 -15.94 24.13 -3.19
CA SER A 98 -15.82 24.20 -4.65
C SER A 98 -16.45 25.47 -5.20
N THR A 99 -15.74 26.16 -6.09
CA THR A 99 -16.34 27.22 -6.92
C THR A 99 -17.04 26.66 -8.16
N TYR A 100 -16.84 25.38 -8.48
CA TYR A 100 -17.51 24.71 -9.59
C TYR A 100 -18.99 24.43 -9.26
N PRO A 101 -19.93 24.70 -10.18
CA PRO A 101 -21.34 24.40 -9.99
C PRO A 101 -21.55 22.88 -9.88
N LYS A 102 -22.48 22.47 -9.00
CA LYS A 102 -22.86 21.07 -8.86
C LYS A 102 -23.72 20.65 -10.05
N ASN A 103 -23.37 19.52 -10.64
CA ASN A 103 -24.19 18.86 -11.64
C ASN A 103 -24.70 17.54 -11.06
N GLU A 104 -25.96 17.55 -10.61
CA GLU A 104 -26.60 16.41 -9.94
C GLU A 104 -26.67 15.16 -10.84
N VAL A 105 -26.84 15.35 -12.16
CA VAL A 105 -26.87 14.24 -13.13
C VAL A 105 -25.50 13.57 -13.22
N LEU A 106 -24.44 14.37 -13.35
CA LEU A 106 -23.07 13.85 -13.40
C LEU A 106 -22.68 13.22 -12.06
N GLN A 107 -23.04 13.85 -10.94
CA GLN A 107 -22.77 13.31 -9.62
C GLN A 107 -23.46 11.96 -9.42
N SER A 108 -24.74 11.87 -9.77
CA SER A 108 -25.49 10.62 -9.72
C SER A 108 -24.87 9.56 -10.63
N PHE A 109 -24.49 9.91 -11.86
CA PHE A 109 -23.82 8.98 -12.76
C PHE A 109 -22.51 8.43 -12.16
N LEU A 110 -21.66 9.30 -11.60
CA LEU A 110 -20.40 8.89 -10.97
C LEU A 110 -20.61 8.00 -9.74
N LEU A 111 -21.63 8.31 -8.92
CA LEU A 111 -21.91 7.55 -7.70
C LEU A 111 -22.49 6.16 -7.98
N HIS A 112 -23.28 6.02 -9.04
CA HIS A 112 -23.95 4.76 -9.40
C HIS A 112 -23.24 3.97 -10.50
N SER A 113 -22.11 4.46 -11.01
CA SER A 113 -21.33 3.75 -12.02
C SER A 113 -20.85 2.40 -11.46
N PRO A 114 -21.05 1.28 -12.18
CA PRO A 114 -20.66 -0.03 -11.70
C PRO A 114 -19.14 -0.14 -11.58
N VAL A 115 -18.67 -0.55 -10.40
CA VAL A 115 -17.26 -0.91 -10.18
C VAL A 115 -17.10 -2.40 -10.43
N LEU A 116 -16.18 -2.75 -11.32
CA LEU A 116 -15.86 -4.13 -11.64
C LEU A 116 -14.76 -4.63 -10.72
N GLU A 117 -14.89 -5.88 -10.27
CA GLU A 117 -13.84 -6.60 -9.56
C GLU A 117 -12.64 -6.84 -10.49
N ASP A 118 -11.43 -6.90 -9.92
CA ASP A 118 -10.20 -7.15 -10.68
C ASP A 118 -10.32 -8.39 -11.58
N SER A 119 -10.93 -9.46 -11.08
CA SER A 119 -11.12 -10.70 -11.86
C SER A 119 -11.97 -10.52 -13.12
N ASP A 120 -12.97 -9.64 -13.07
CA ASP A 120 -13.85 -9.35 -14.19
C ASP A 120 -13.17 -8.41 -15.17
N LEU A 121 -12.42 -7.41 -14.67
CA LEU A 121 -11.56 -6.55 -15.48
C LEU A 121 -10.52 -7.36 -16.25
N TYR A 122 -9.81 -8.29 -15.60
CA TYR A 122 -8.85 -9.17 -16.27
C TYR A 122 -9.52 -10.08 -17.31
N SER A 123 -10.70 -10.63 -17.00
CA SER A 123 -11.46 -11.45 -17.95
C SER A 123 -11.86 -10.64 -19.20
N ILE A 124 -12.32 -9.40 -19.03
CA ILE A 124 -12.67 -8.51 -20.14
C ILE A 124 -11.43 -8.09 -20.92
N SER A 125 -10.33 -7.77 -20.24
CA SER A 125 -9.05 -7.45 -20.88
C SER A 125 -8.60 -8.60 -21.78
N TYR A 126 -8.58 -9.84 -21.29
CA TYR A 126 -8.18 -11.00 -22.10
C TYR A 126 -9.15 -11.36 -23.24
N LYS A 127 -10.41 -10.91 -23.18
CA LYS A 127 -11.35 -11.02 -24.31
C LYS A 127 -11.04 -10.02 -25.43
N ARG A 128 -10.48 -8.86 -25.08
CA ARG A 128 -10.07 -7.82 -26.04
C ARG A 128 -8.68 -8.11 -26.61
N GLU A 129 -7.76 -8.58 -25.77
CA GLU A 129 -6.37 -8.83 -26.12
C GLU A 129 -5.96 -10.24 -25.67
N ALA A 130 -5.61 -11.10 -26.63
CA ALA A 130 -5.28 -12.50 -26.32
C ALA A 130 -3.96 -12.60 -25.53
N PRO A 131 -3.85 -13.56 -24.60
CA PRO A 131 -2.64 -13.72 -23.80
C PRO A 131 -1.44 -14.11 -24.66
N THR A 132 -0.37 -13.33 -24.57
CA THR A 132 0.82 -13.47 -25.43
C THR A 132 1.84 -14.42 -24.81
N ASN A 133 2.04 -14.33 -23.49
CA ASN A 133 3.05 -15.10 -22.76
C ASN A 133 2.46 -16.31 -22.02
N ARG A 134 3.32 -17.30 -21.72
CA ARG A 134 3.01 -18.47 -20.89
C ARG A 134 2.40 -18.08 -19.53
N PHE A 135 2.90 -17.01 -18.91
CA PHE A 135 2.38 -16.51 -17.64
C PHE A 135 0.91 -16.09 -17.77
N GLU A 136 0.57 -15.25 -18.75
CA GLU A 136 -0.81 -14.80 -18.99
C GLU A 136 -1.74 -15.96 -19.37
N LYS A 137 -1.24 -16.91 -20.18
CA LYS A 137 -1.96 -18.15 -20.50
C LYS A 137 -2.26 -18.98 -19.26
N GLN A 138 -1.44 -18.90 -18.22
CA GLN A 138 -1.72 -19.55 -16.94
C GLN A 138 -2.70 -18.73 -16.10
N GLN A 139 -2.54 -17.40 -16.04
CA GLN A 139 -3.45 -16.49 -15.33
C GLN A 139 -4.89 -16.65 -15.81
N ILE A 140 -5.12 -16.65 -17.13
CA ILE A 140 -6.47 -16.82 -17.69
C ILE A 140 -7.10 -18.17 -17.33
N LYS A 141 -6.31 -19.26 -17.22
CA LYS A 141 -6.81 -20.57 -16.79
C LYS A 141 -7.26 -20.53 -15.35
N THR A 142 -6.43 -19.98 -14.46
CA THR A 142 -6.75 -19.80 -13.05
C THR A 142 -7.98 -18.92 -12.85
N LEU A 143 -8.07 -17.81 -13.59
CA LEU A 143 -9.22 -16.90 -13.55
C LEU A 143 -10.52 -17.59 -13.99
N LYS A 144 -10.49 -18.34 -15.10
CA LYS A 144 -11.66 -19.11 -15.58
C LYS A 144 -12.13 -20.12 -14.55
N PHE A 145 -11.20 -20.85 -13.94
CA PHE A 145 -11.52 -21.81 -12.88
C PHE A 145 -12.14 -21.13 -11.65
N ALA A 146 -11.55 -20.02 -11.20
CA ALA A 146 -12.07 -19.24 -10.07
C ALA A 146 -13.49 -18.71 -10.35
N GLN A 147 -13.74 -18.19 -11.56
CA GLN A 147 -15.06 -17.71 -11.97
C GLN A 147 -16.10 -18.84 -12.00
N GLU A 148 -15.74 -20.02 -12.48
CA GLU A 148 -16.65 -21.17 -12.48
C GLU A 148 -17.00 -21.61 -11.06
N MET A 149 -16.02 -21.67 -10.16
CA MET A 149 -16.25 -21.99 -8.76
C MET A 149 -17.12 -20.94 -8.06
N LYS A 150 -16.92 -19.64 -8.36
CA LYS A 150 -17.77 -18.55 -7.86
C LYS A 150 -19.23 -18.75 -8.30
N LYS A 151 -19.47 -18.98 -9.59
CA LYS A 151 -20.81 -19.26 -10.14
C LYS A 151 -21.47 -20.48 -9.51
N ARG A 152 -20.70 -21.56 -9.28
CA ARG A 152 -21.21 -22.76 -8.60
C ARG A 152 -21.64 -22.45 -7.16
N LYS A 153 -20.83 -21.69 -6.41
CA LYS A 153 -21.16 -21.27 -5.04
C LYS A 153 -22.41 -20.40 -4.99
N GLU A 154 -22.52 -19.42 -5.88
CA GLU A 154 -23.70 -18.55 -6.00
C GLU A 154 -24.97 -19.36 -6.31
N ASN A 155 -24.90 -20.30 -7.26
CA ASN A 155 -26.02 -21.18 -7.59
C ASN A 155 -26.47 -22.06 -6.42
N ILE A 156 -25.52 -22.59 -5.64
CA ILE A 156 -25.82 -23.40 -4.44
C ILE A 156 -26.47 -22.52 -3.37
N ALA A 157 -25.94 -21.32 -3.14
CA ALA A 157 -26.49 -20.36 -2.19
C ALA A 157 -27.93 -19.98 -2.57
N MET A 158 -28.18 -19.60 -3.83
CA MET A 158 -29.52 -19.27 -4.32
C MET A 158 -30.52 -20.42 -4.16
N LYS A 159 -30.12 -21.66 -4.46
CA LYS A 159 -30.96 -22.84 -4.24
C LYS A 159 -31.29 -23.05 -2.76
N THR A 160 -30.33 -22.81 -1.88
CA THR A 160 -30.52 -22.95 -0.42
C THR A 160 -31.44 -21.87 0.13
N LEU A 161 -31.30 -20.64 -0.33
CA LEU A 161 -32.16 -19.51 0.05
C LEU A 161 -33.62 -19.75 -0.37
N ARG A 162 -33.85 -20.19 -1.60
CA ARG A 162 -35.19 -20.53 -2.10
C ARG A 162 -35.86 -21.63 -1.27
N ARG A 163 -35.12 -22.63 -0.81
CA ARG A 163 -35.63 -23.71 0.05
C ARG A 163 -35.99 -23.25 1.47
N LYS A 164 -35.49 -22.10 1.92
CA LYS A 164 -35.76 -21.54 3.26
C LYS A 164 -36.89 -20.50 3.26
N THR A 165 -37.31 -20.03 2.09
CA THR A 165 -38.35 -19.01 1.90
C THR A 165 -39.68 -19.60 1.43
N VAL A 166 -39.75 -20.92 1.31
CA VAL A 166 -40.95 -21.75 1.09
C VAL A 166 -41.15 -22.58 2.34
#